data_AF-A0A927ECV2-F1
#
_entry.id   AF-A0A927ECV2-F1
#
_cell.length_a   1.000
_cell.length_b   1.000
_cell.length_c   1.000
_cell.angle_alpha   90.00
_cell.angle_beta   90.00
_cell.angle_gamma   90.00
#
_symmetry.space_group_name_H-M   'P 1'
#
loop_
_entity.id
_entity.type
_entity.pdbx_description
1 polymer ?
#
loop_
_entity_poly.entity_id
_entity_poly.type
_entity_poly.pdbx_seq_one_letter_code
_entity_poly.pdbx_strand_id
1 'polypeptide(L)'
;MTSDDFERPVVILTGLGHPAAIGSAMEAYMFLADWPASRRDAVHGFALKACLAAIRGEIEPDTARGLFASWAEKHDLLAPDIAAFAGSRREGSRGRA
;
A
#
# COMPACT_ATOMS: atom_id res chain seq x y z
N MET A 1 12.27 8.09 -9.01
CA MET A 1 11.70 8.11 -7.66
C MET A 1 10.73 9.25 -7.65
N THR A 2 9.46 8.91 -7.81
CA THR A 2 8.36 9.84 -7.53
C THR A 2 8.41 10.14 -6.03
N SER A 3 8.10 11.37 -5.62
CA SER A 3 8.15 11.78 -4.20
C SER A 3 7.20 11.02 -3.27
N ASP A 4 6.44 10.10 -3.84
CA ASP A 4 5.41 9.29 -3.19
C ASP A 4 5.81 7.80 -3.06
N ASP A 5 6.99 7.41 -3.57
CA ASP A 5 7.52 6.06 -3.41
C ASP A 5 7.87 5.78 -1.94
N PHE A 6 7.48 4.59 -1.47
CA PHE A 6 7.86 4.08 -0.16
C PHE A 6 9.28 3.52 -0.19
N GLU A 7 10.05 3.70 0.89
CA GLU A 7 11.39 3.09 1.03
C GLU A 7 11.33 1.56 1.01
N ARG A 8 10.24 1.01 1.56
CA ARG A 8 9.96 -0.42 1.54
C ARG A 8 8.49 -0.64 1.18
N PRO A 9 8.17 -1.52 0.22
CA PRO A 9 6.78 -1.78 -0.11
C PRO A 9 6.05 -2.47 1.04
N VAL A 10 4.77 -2.15 1.22
CA VAL A 10 3.88 -2.84 2.17
C VAL A 10 3.20 -3.97 1.42
N VAL A 11 3.32 -5.20 1.92
CA VAL A 11 2.70 -6.36 1.28
C VAL A 11 1.41 -6.71 2.00
N ILE A 12 0.33 -6.72 1.23
CA ILE A 12 -1.00 -7.03 1.69
C ILE A 12 -1.53 -8.24 0.94
N LEU A 13 -2.33 -9.05 1.62
CA LEU A 13 -3.11 -10.10 1.00
C LEU A 13 -4.40 -9.47 0.47
N THR A 14 -4.52 -9.44 -0.86
CA THR A 14 -5.78 -9.04 -1.50
C THR A 14 -6.86 -10.08 -1.21
N GLY A 15 -8.14 -9.73 -1.34
CA GLY A 15 -9.28 -10.62 -1.05
C GLY A 15 -9.31 -11.95 -1.84
N LEU A 16 -8.44 -12.10 -2.85
CA LEU A 16 -8.19 -13.32 -3.61
C LEU A 16 -7.04 -14.17 -3.06
N GLY A 17 -6.49 -13.83 -1.88
CA GLY A 17 -5.32 -14.49 -1.28
C GLY A 17 -4.00 -14.22 -2.00
N HIS A 18 -3.97 -13.28 -2.95
CA HIS A 18 -2.77 -12.93 -3.70
C HIS A 18 -2.01 -11.80 -2.99
N PRO A 19 -0.71 -11.96 -2.74
CA PRO A 19 0.11 -10.91 -2.14
C PRO A 19 0.31 -9.78 -3.15
N ALA A 20 -0.12 -8.58 -2.79
CA ALA A 20 0.17 -7.35 -3.51
C ALA A 20 1.18 -6.53 -2.69
N ALA A 21 2.34 -6.23 -3.28
CA ALA A 21 3.26 -5.26 -2.70
C ALA A 21 2.87 -3.86 -3.19
N ILE A 22 2.61 -2.96 -2.26
CA ILE A 22 2.26 -1.57 -2.49
C ILE A 22 3.53 -0.76 -2.28
N GLY A 23 4.09 -0.20 -3.35
CA GLY A 23 5.37 0.50 -3.33
C GLY A 23 5.25 2.02 -3.26
N SER A 24 4.04 2.57 -3.36
CA SER A 24 3.78 4.02 -3.37
C SER A 24 2.48 4.35 -2.65
N ALA A 25 2.34 5.59 -2.18
CA ALA A 25 1.09 6.04 -1.57
C ALA A 25 -0.05 6.17 -2.59
N MET A 26 0.25 6.35 -3.87
CA MET A 26 -0.71 6.25 -4.97
C MET A 26 -1.27 4.84 -5.12
N GLU A 27 -0.42 3.80 -5.12
CA GLU A 27 -0.89 2.40 -5.12
C GLU A 27 -1.73 2.11 -3.87
N ALA A 28 -1.30 2.61 -2.70
CA ALA A 28 -2.04 2.46 -1.45
C ALA A 28 -3.41 3.15 -1.52
N TYR A 29 -3.46 4.36 -2.07
CA TYR A 29 -4.70 5.11 -2.29
C TYR A 29 -5.66 4.37 -3.21
N MET A 30 -5.18 3.83 -4.33
CA MET A 30 -6.01 3.04 -5.24
C MET A 30 -6.59 1.80 -4.56
N PHE A 31 -5.78 1.09 -3.77
CA PHE A 31 -6.23 -0.07 -3.00
C PHE A 31 -7.32 0.30 -1.98
N LEU A 32 -7.13 1.42 -1.28
CA LEU A 32 -8.14 1.92 -0.35
C LEU A 32 -9.41 2.38 -1.10
N ALA A 33 -9.28 3.04 -2.25
CA ALA A 33 -10.43 3.50 -3.02
C ALA A 33 -11.31 2.33 -3.51
N ASP A 34 -10.68 1.20 -3.88
CA ASP A 34 -11.35 -0.03 -4.31
C ASP A 34 -11.96 -0.83 -3.13
N TRP A 35 -11.57 -0.52 -1.89
CA TRP A 35 -12.03 -1.25 -0.72
C TRP A 35 -13.57 -1.15 -0.52
N PRO A 36 -14.27 -2.28 -0.32
CA PRO A 36 -15.73 -2.33 -0.27
C PRO A 36 -16.29 -1.51 0.88
N ALA A 37 -17.33 -0.71 0.59
CA ALA A 37 -17.97 0.19 1.55
C ALA A 37 -18.46 -0.51 2.83
N SER A 38 -18.89 -1.77 2.71
CA SER A 38 -19.32 -2.60 3.85
C SER A 38 -18.21 -2.92 4.86
N ARG A 39 -16.94 -2.75 4.48
CA ARG A 39 -15.75 -2.98 5.32
C ARG A 39 -14.96 -1.68 5.57
N ARG A 40 -15.55 -0.51 5.27
CA ARG A 40 -14.90 0.79 5.50
C ARG A 40 -15.14 1.23 6.94
N ASP A 41 -14.06 1.28 7.71
CA ASP A 41 -14.04 1.79 9.09
C ASP A 41 -13.49 3.22 9.17
N ALA A 42 -13.60 3.87 10.34
CA ALA A 42 -12.98 5.18 10.57
C ALA A 42 -11.47 5.21 10.26
N VAL A 43 -10.78 4.09 10.48
CA VAL A 43 -9.34 3.93 10.18
C VAL A 43 -9.06 3.94 8.68
N HIS A 44 -10.01 3.46 7.87
CA HIS A 44 -9.91 3.49 6.41
C HIS A 44 -9.85 4.93 5.88
N GLY A 45 -10.75 5.80 6.38
CA GLY A 45 -10.76 7.21 6.00
C GLY A 45 -9.50 7.96 6.44
N PHE A 46 -8.87 7.51 7.54
CA PHE A 46 -7.60 8.07 7.99
C PHE A 46 -6.43 7.67 7.09
N ALA A 47 -6.32 6.39 6.75
CA ALA A 47 -5.30 5.89 5.82
C ALA A 47 -5.42 6.56 4.45
N LEU A 48 -6.64 6.73 3.93
CA LEU A 48 -6.89 7.34 2.62
C LEU A 48 -6.46 8.81 2.58
N LYS A 49 -6.73 9.57 3.65
CA LYS A 49 -6.25 10.96 3.79
C LYS A 49 -4.73 11.03 3.91
N ALA A 50 -4.10 10.10 4.62
CA ALA A 50 -2.66 10.04 4.72
C ALA A 50 -1.99 9.75 3.38
N CYS A 51 -2.51 8.80 2.60
CA CYS A 51 -2.03 8.54 1.24
C CYS A 51 -2.15 9.79 0.35
N LEU A 52 -3.30 10.48 0.39
CA LEU A 52 -3.46 11.74 -0.35
C LEU A 52 -2.48 12.83 0.09
N ALA A 53 -2.22 12.96 1.39
CA ALA A 53 -1.25 13.92 1.92
C ALA A 53 0.18 13.60 1.43
N ALA A 54 0.57 12.32 1.37
CA ALA A 54 1.86 11.90 0.82
C ALA A 54 1.97 12.20 -0.69
N ILE A 55 0.92 11.91 -1.46
CA ILE A 55 0.87 12.22 -2.91
C ILE A 55 1.03 13.73 -3.16
N ARG A 56 0.49 14.56 -2.26
CA ARG A 56 0.59 16.03 -2.30
C ARG A 56 1.91 16.57 -1.76
N GLY A 57 2.76 15.71 -1.18
CA GLY A 57 4.01 16.10 -0.52
C GLY A 57 3.80 16.86 0.80
N GLU A 58 2.63 16.71 1.44
CA GLU A 58 2.33 17.32 2.75
C GLU A 58 2.94 16.50 3.90
N ILE A 59 3.11 15.20 3.71
CA ILE A 59 3.75 14.29 4.67
C ILE A 59 4.74 13.37 3.95
N GLU A 60 5.67 12.80 4.72
CA GLU A 60 6.60 11.81 4.19
C GLU A 60 5.87 10.53 3.76
N PRO A 61 6.25 9.93 2.61
CA PRO A 61 5.63 8.70 2.12
C PRO A 61 5.77 7.55 3.14
N ASP A 62 6.86 7.49 3.91
CA ASP A 62 7.01 6.47 4.97
C ASP A 62 6.02 6.67 6.15
N THR A 63 5.58 7.91 6.39
CA THR A 63 4.52 8.17 7.38
C THR A 63 3.16 7.64 6.90
N ALA A 64 2.82 7.90 5.63
CA ALA A 64 1.61 7.32 5.02
C ALA A 64 1.68 5.79 4.99
N ARG A 65 2.87 5.24 4.73
CA ARG A 65 3.14 3.80 4.76
C ARG A 65 2.82 3.19 6.12
N GLY A 66 3.28 3.80 7.21
CA GLY A 66 3.01 3.31 8.57
C GLY A 66 1.51 3.25 8.86
N LEU A 67 0.77 4.29 8.46
CA LEU A 67 -0.69 4.33 8.63
C LEU A 67 -1.41 3.29 7.77
N PHE A 68 -0.95 3.07 6.55
CA PHE A 68 -1.47 2.02 5.68
C PHE A 68 -1.20 0.63 6.26
N ALA A 69 0.01 0.39 6.79
CA ALA A 69 0.37 -0.87 7.42
C ALA A 69 -0.46 -1.15 8.67
N SER A 70 -0.68 -0.17 9.54
CA SER A 70 -1.57 -0.31 10.71
C SER A 70 -3.02 -0.57 10.31
N TRP A 71 -3.50 0.04 9.22
CA TRP A 71 -4.81 -0.26 8.68
C TRP A 71 -4.87 -1.71 8.17
N ALA A 72 -3.88 -2.15 7.40
CA ALA A 72 -3.82 -3.52 6.88
C ALA A 72 -3.72 -4.56 8.00
N GLU A 73 -2.95 -4.29 9.05
CA GLU A 73 -2.85 -5.12 10.26
C GLU A 73 -4.20 -5.25 10.95
N LYS A 74 -4.91 -4.14 11.16
CA LYS A 74 -6.25 -4.14 11.78
C LYS A 74 -7.28 -4.96 11.00
N HIS A 75 -7.13 -5.06 9.69
CA HIS A 75 -8.03 -5.84 8.83
C HIS A 75 -7.51 -7.27 8.56
N ASP A 76 -6.46 -7.72 9.25
CA ASP A 76 -5.80 -9.02 9.03
C ASP A 76 -5.35 -9.24 7.57
N LEU A 77 -5.06 -8.15 6.85
CA LEU A 77 -4.60 -8.15 5.46
C LEU A 77 -3.09 -8.07 5.36
N LEU A 78 -2.40 -7.63 6.42
CA LEU A 78 -0.96 -7.50 6.40
C LEU A 78 -0.35 -8.89 6.27
N ALA A 79 0.43 -9.11 5.20
CA ALA A 79 1.11 -10.37 5.03
C ALA A 79 2.20 -10.51 6.12
N PRO A 80 2.26 -11.64 6.85
CA PRO A 80 3.28 -11.84 7.88
C PRO A 80 4.68 -11.77 7.26
N ASP A 81 5.56 -11.04 7.96
CA ASP A 81 6.93 -10.65 7.63
C ASP A 81 7.52 -11.19 6.31
N ILE A 82 7.57 -10.30 5.33
CA ILE A 82 7.95 -10.54 3.94
C ILE A 82 9.46 -10.35 3.74
N ALA A 83 10.29 -10.81 4.68
CA ALA A 83 11.69 -11.11 4.34
C ALA A 83 11.77 -12.14 3.19
N ALA A 84 10.71 -12.93 2.95
CA ALA A 84 10.63 -13.98 1.93
C ALA A 84 10.10 -13.57 0.54
N PHE A 85 9.18 -12.60 0.40
CA PHE A 85 8.56 -12.28 -0.91
C PHE A 85 9.19 -11.09 -1.65
N ALA A 86 10.08 -10.32 -1.00
CA ALA A 86 10.79 -9.22 -1.66
C ALA A 86 11.68 -9.69 -2.84
N GLY A 87 11.95 -10.99 -2.96
CA GLY A 87 12.72 -11.58 -4.05
C GLY A 87 12.05 -11.57 -5.43
N SER A 88 10.74 -11.29 -5.54
CA SER A 88 10.03 -11.44 -6.83
C SER A 88 9.70 -10.14 -7.56
N ARG A 89 9.90 -8.94 -6.97
CA ARG A 89 9.60 -7.65 -7.63
C ARG A 89 10.84 -7.00 -8.25
N ARG A 90 11.61 -7.77 -9.02
CA ARG A 90 12.56 -7.24 -10.01
C ARG A 90 12.52 -8.08 -11.29
N GLU A 91 11.36 -8.23 -11.91
CA GLU A 91 11.29 -8.56 -13.34
C GLU A 91 9.87 -8.25 -13.86
N GLY A 92 9.64 -6.96 -14.16
CA GLY A 92 8.48 -6.49 -14.89
C GLY A 92 8.99 -5.71 -16.09
N SER A 93 9.48 -6.46 -17.07
CA SER A 93 10.23 -6.01 -18.23
C SER A 93 9.45 -4.94 -19.01
N ARG A 94 10.08 -3.79 -19.22
CA ARG A 94 9.75 -2.89 -20.31
C ARG A 94 10.09 -3.59 -21.64
N GLY A 95 9.09 -4.18 -22.30
CA GLY A 95 9.12 -4.49 -23.73
C GLY A 95 7.85 -3.88 -24.34
N ARG A 96 7.88 -2.83 -25.18
CA ARG A 96 8.54 -2.63 -26.48
C ARG A 96 8.01 -3.61 -27.53
N ALA A 97 6.95 -3.19 -28.22
CA ALA A 97 6.69 -3.38 -29.65
C ALA A 97 5.58 -2.39 -30.06
#